data_AF-A0A8J2BM09-F1
#
_entry.id   AF-A0A8J2BM09-F1
#
_cell.length_a   1.000
_cell.length_b   1.000
_cell.length_c   1.000
_cell.angle_alpha   90.00
_cell.angle_beta   90.00
_cell.angle_gamma   90.00
#
_symmetry.space_group_name_H-M   'P 1'
#
loop_
_entity.id
_entity.type
_entity.pdbx_description
1 polymer ?
#
loop_
_entity_poly.entity_id
_entity_poly.type
_entity_poly.pdbx_seq_one_letter_code
_entity_poly.pdbx_strand_id
1 'polypeptide(L)'
;MWILALGALGLVGASAVRWVLPWVLSSSGSTADEERYSRQELQAEWERWRDRVESFASGSYGELPSGKLGWWESLTLVPPRETAWATLKRRLGRGVELVDVEPVQVARDGEGVRIVYRVRLRVGEPQYLVPIGDAVPDPRSDVREQALIRYVLFARGLPPGKVYFVDKKTLLVEGGKELVFPWVVRRAVKEGGIWKILSADPIPLERGVRWDAIAAQSSRACVIRSASEIDECLNEQETSWRQFRDRVSAIEQTSHQREQELQQQLESGRAQMERQLSEYRQKLLAQVPQVGSAPRPNRELLKSGTGTPTAAGLGALSGAAAGALFGGIAGGGEGAGIGAGVGALGGLLGGLIVGKSHEHEVYERRRAAYAARRRARAEALAQINQAVEQYRSQLESEYENQKKALEESTQKQIQELWDNLKRELVEKAQQREQELQSILEGEKGLAWNRGWRRTSREPSRSFFVFAG
;
A
#
# COMPACT_ATOMS: atom_id res chain seq x y z
N MET A 1 6.74 -64.47 32.77
CA MET A 1 7.66 -65.50 32.26
C MET A 1 9.13 -65.05 32.12
N TRP A 2 9.55 -63.94 32.75
CA TRP A 2 10.96 -63.53 32.86
C TRP A 2 11.54 -63.71 34.28
N ILE A 3 10.69 -63.94 35.28
CA ILE A 3 11.08 -64.06 36.69
C ILE A 3 11.76 -65.41 36.98
N LEU A 4 11.49 -66.47 36.20
CA LEU A 4 12.13 -67.78 36.35
C LEU A 4 13.49 -67.90 35.64
N ALA A 5 13.90 -66.92 34.83
CA ALA A 5 15.22 -66.92 34.19
C ALA A 5 16.33 -66.30 35.07
N LEU A 6 15.98 -65.66 36.20
CA LEU A 6 16.96 -65.06 37.11
C LEU A 6 17.54 -66.04 38.13
N GLY A 7 16.90 -67.20 38.35
CA GLY A 7 17.40 -68.23 39.26
C GLY A 7 18.59 -69.03 38.74
N ALA A 8 18.80 -69.10 37.43
CA ALA A 8 19.92 -69.83 36.80
C ALA A 8 21.18 -68.98 36.57
N LEU A 9 21.13 -67.68 36.90
CA LEU A 9 22.22 -66.71 36.71
C LEU A 9 23.02 -66.44 38.01
N GLY A 10 22.95 -67.35 38.99
CA GLY A 10 23.69 -67.23 40.25
C GLY A 10 25.21 -67.41 40.16
N LEU A 11 25.73 -67.91 39.03
CA LEU A 11 27.17 -68.23 38.87
C LEU A 11 27.82 -67.72 37.57
N VAL A 12 27.05 -67.14 36.64
CA VAL A 12 27.63 -66.43 35.48
C VAL A 12 27.83 -64.98 35.92
N GLY A 13 29.08 -64.71 36.34
CA GLY A 13 29.51 -63.58 37.17
C GLY A 13 29.02 -62.18 36.82
N ALA A 14 29.20 -61.27 37.78
CA ALA A 14 29.05 -59.82 37.67
C ALA A 14 29.61 -59.19 36.37
N SER A 15 30.50 -59.90 35.69
CA SER A 15 31.02 -59.62 34.35
C SER A 15 29.92 -59.58 33.25
N ALA A 16 28.95 -60.50 33.23
CA ALA A 16 27.90 -60.52 32.19
C ALA A 16 26.90 -59.36 32.34
N VAL A 17 26.60 -58.99 33.59
CA VAL A 17 25.79 -57.83 33.94
C VAL A 17 26.44 -56.54 33.42
N ARG A 18 27.77 -56.42 33.48
CA ARG A 18 28.53 -55.28 32.96
C ARG A 18 28.50 -55.13 31.43
N TRP A 19 28.27 -56.21 30.66
CA TRP A 19 28.21 -56.15 29.19
C TRP A 19 26.79 -55.94 28.65
N VAL A 20 25.76 -56.42 29.36
CA VAL A 20 24.35 -56.25 28.94
C VAL A 20 23.78 -54.90 29.38
N LEU A 21 24.20 -54.39 30.55
CA LEU A 21 23.73 -53.10 31.08
C LEU A 21 23.93 -51.93 30.11
N PRO A 22 25.09 -51.72 29.45
CA PRO A 22 25.27 -50.58 28.54
C PRO A 22 24.32 -50.62 27.35
N TRP A 23 24.00 -51.79 26.80
CA TRP A 23 23.13 -51.91 25.64
C TRP A 23 21.64 -51.71 25.98
N VAL A 24 21.23 -52.14 27.18
CA VAL A 24 19.86 -51.89 27.69
C VAL A 24 19.71 -50.46 28.20
N LEU A 25 20.78 -49.84 28.71
CA LEU A 25 20.76 -48.51 29.33
C LEU A 25 21.11 -47.34 28.40
N SER A 26 21.75 -47.59 27.25
CA SER A 26 22.05 -46.53 26.26
C SER A 26 20.94 -46.37 25.22
N SER A 27 19.70 -46.14 25.66
CA SER A 27 18.71 -45.61 24.72
C SER A 27 19.09 -44.18 24.38
N SER A 28 19.51 -43.97 23.13
CA SER A 28 19.75 -42.62 22.63
C SER A 28 18.45 -41.82 22.65
N GLY A 29 18.63 -40.52 22.86
CA GLY A 29 17.54 -39.57 22.88
C GLY A 29 17.41 -38.85 21.55
N SER A 30 16.20 -38.67 21.02
CA SER A 30 16.02 -37.77 19.87
C SER A 30 16.25 -36.34 20.30
N THR A 31 17.12 -35.62 19.60
CA THR A 31 17.27 -34.16 19.73
C THR A 31 16.49 -33.41 18.66
N ALA A 32 15.75 -34.13 17.80
CA ALA A 32 14.87 -33.54 16.81
C ALA A 32 13.60 -32.97 17.49
N ASP A 33 12.90 -32.11 16.75
CA ASP A 33 11.59 -31.65 17.16
C ASP A 33 10.54 -32.65 16.66
N GLU A 34 10.07 -33.50 17.56
CA GLU A 34 9.10 -34.58 17.28
C GLU A 34 7.70 -34.21 17.77
N GLU A 35 7.55 -33.00 18.32
CA GLU A 35 6.29 -32.52 18.85
C GLU A 35 5.33 -32.24 17.69
N ARG A 36 4.15 -32.88 17.74
CA ARG A 36 3.11 -32.69 16.73
C ARG A 36 1.97 -31.93 17.37
N TYR A 37 1.51 -30.92 16.67
CA TYR A 37 0.42 -30.09 17.14
C TYR A 37 -0.64 -29.96 16.08
N SER A 38 -1.85 -30.38 16.41
CA SER A 38 -3.05 -29.92 15.71
C SER A 38 -3.34 -28.45 16.05
N ARG A 39 -4.11 -27.75 15.21
CA ARG A 39 -4.52 -26.35 15.50
C ARG A 39 -5.26 -26.23 16.84
N GLN A 40 -6.08 -27.22 17.20
CA GLN A 40 -6.80 -27.25 18.48
C GLN A 40 -5.84 -27.39 19.67
N GLU A 41 -4.83 -28.27 19.54
CA GLU A 41 -3.79 -28.41 20.56
C GLU A 41 -2.96 -27.14 20.71
N LEU A 42 -2.62 -26.45 19.62
CA LEU A 42 -1.91 -25.17 19.69
C LEU A 42 -2.71 -24.11 20.45
N GLN A 43 -4.02 -24.02 20.21
CA GLN A 43 -4.89 -23.10 20.94
C GLN A 43 -4.95 -23.44 22.44
N ALA A 44 -5.11 -24.72 22.77
CA ALA A 44 -5.11 -25.18 24.15
C ALA A 44 -3.74 -25.02 24.84
N GLU A 45 -2.64 -25.12 24.10
CA GLU A 45 -1.31 -24.79 24.61
C GLU A 45 -1.13 -23.29 24.82
N TRP A 46 -1.63 -22.46 23.90
CA TRP A 46 -1.59 -21.01 24.05
C TRP A 46 -2.31 -20.55 25.32
N GLU A 47 -3.49 -21.09 25.59
CA GLU A 47 -4.24 -20.78 26.81
C GLU A 47 -3.46 -21.20 28.06
N ARG A 48 -2.92 -22.43 28.07
CA ARG A 48 -2.07 -22.90 29.18
C ARG A 48 -0.80 -22.07 29.35
N TRP A 49 -0.21 -21.61 28.25
CA TRP A 49 0.96 -20.74 28.29
C TRP A 49 0.57 -19.40 28.91
N ARG A 50 -0.51 -18.76 28.46
CA ARG A 50 -0.99 -17.49 28.99
C ARG A 50 -1.26 -17.59 30.50
N ASP A 51 -1.98 -18.62 30.93
CA ASP A 51 -2.31 -18.81 32.34
C ASP A 51 -1.03 -19.04 33.19
N ARG A 52 -0.03 -19.72 32.62
CA ARG A 52 1.30 -19.86 33.25
C ARG A 52 2.07 -18.54 33.32
N VAL A 53 2.00 -17.71 32.28
CA VAL A 53 2.63 -16.38 32.27
C VAL A 53 1.97 -15.46 33.30
N GLU A 54 0.65 -15.47 33.41
CA GLU A 54 -0.08 -14.70 34.42
C GLU A 54 0.25 -15.18 35.85
N SER A 55 0.29 -16.50 36.07
CA SER A 55 0.72 -17.09 37.34
C SER A 55 2.16 -16.67 37.68
N PHE A 56 3.07 -16.74 36.69
CA PHE A 56 4.45 -16.35 36.85
C PHE A 56 4.60 -14.84 37.16
N ALA A 57 3.84 -13.99 36.48
CA ALA A 57 3.83 -12.54 36.70
C ALA A 57 3.31 -12.16 38.10
N SER A 58 2.42 -12.97 38.68
CA SER A 58 1.97 -12.82 40.07
C SER A 58 2.92 -13.43 41.11
N GLY A 59 4.08 -13.96 40.69
CA GLY A 59 5.05 -14.61 41.56
C GLY A 59 4.68 -16.05 41.98
N SER A 60 3.65 -16.63 41.36
CA SER A 60 3.26 -18.03 41.58
C SER A 60 3.99 -18.93 40.59
N TYR A 61 4.99 -19.67 41.08
CA TYR A 61 5.78 -20.60 40.27
C TYR A 61 5.23 -22.04 40.25
N GLY A 62 4.06 -22.24 40.88
CA GLY A 62 3.53 -23.56 41.22
C GLY A 62 4.32 -24.22 42.34
N GLU A 63 3.71 -25.24 42.97
CA GLU A 63 4.41 -26.02 43.97
C GLU A 63 5.54 -26.84 43.32
N LEU A 64 6.76 -26.66 43.82
CA LEU A 64 7.88 -27.48 43.37
C LEU A 64 7.66 -28.91 43.87
N PRO A 65 7.55 -29.90 42.97
CA PRO A 65 7.40 -31.26 43.41
C PRO A 65 8.63 -31.65 44.24
N SER A 66 8.39 -32.17 45.44
CA SER A 66 9.41 -32.75 46.29
C SER A 66 9.42 -34.26 46.06
N GLY A 67 10.47 -34.76 45.45
CA GLY A 67 10.63 -36.18 45.17
C GLY A 67 12.00 -36.44 44.57
N LYS A 68 12.52 -37.64 44.79
CA LYS A 68 13.64 -38.17 44.02
C LYS A 68 13.13 -39.45 43.39
N LEU A 69 13.22 -39.54 42.06
CA LEU A 69 12.90 -40.78 41.37
C LEU A 69 13.85 -41.88 41.84
N GLY A 70 13.32 -43.11 41.93
CA GLY A 70 14.18 -44.26 42.14
C GLY A 70 15.20 -44.36 41.01
N TRP A 71 16.42 -44.76 41.33
CA TRP A 71 17.49 -44.86 40.31
C TRP A 71 17.08 -45.77 39.13
N TRP A 72 16.35 -46.85 39.39
CA TRP A 72 15.78 -47.73 38.36
C TRP A 72 14.73 -47.06 37.47
N GLU A 73 13.83 -46.27 38.06
CA GLU A 73 12.80 -45.54 37.32
C GLU A 73 13.43 -44.49 36.41
N SER A 74 14.45 -43.77 36.94
CA SER A 74 15.19 -42.76 36.18
C SER A 74 15.89 -43.34 34.95
N LEU A 75 16.34 -44.59 35.00
CA LEU A 75 17.03 -45.24 33.89
C LEU A 75 16.08 -45.85 32.86
N THR A 76 14.90 -46.30 33.28
CA THR A 76 14.03 -47.12 32.41
C THR A 76 12.79 -46.38 31.91
N LEU A 77 12.32 -45.37 32.63
CA LEU A 77 11.06 -44.69 32.35
C LEU A 77 11.22 -43.25 31.87
N VAL A 78 12.42 -42.68 32.05
CA VAL A 78 12.68 -41.27 31.74
C VAL A 78 13.54 -41.18 30.48
N PRO A 79 13.22 -40.26 29.55
CA PRO A 79 14.10 -39.88 28.47
C PRO A 79 15.49 -39.47 28.97
N PRO A 80 16.55 -39.69 28.18
CA PRO A 80 17.86 -39.14 28.48
C PRO A 80 17.77 -37.64 28.73
N ARG A 81 18.60 -37.14 29.65
CA ARG A 81 18.63 -35.72 30.03
C ARG A 81 18.84 -34.83 28.81
N GLU A 82 19.62 -35.30 27.84
CA GLU A 82 19.92 -34.62 26.58
C GLU A 82 18.67 -34.40 25.73
N THR A 83 17.70 -35.32 25.74
CA THR A 83 16.41 -35.16 25.05
C THR A 83 15.60 -34.04 25.68
N ALA A 84 15.39 -34.10 27.01
CA ALA A 84 14.64 -33.09 27.74
C ALA A 84 15.31 -31.71 27.61
N TRP A 85 16.64 -31.67 27.73
CA TRP A 85 17.45 -30.48 27.54
C TRP A 85 17.31 -29.90 26.15
N ALA A 86 17.44 -30.72 25.10
CA ALA A 86 17.30 -30.28 23.71
C ALA A 86 15.90 -29.72 23.45
N THR A 87 14.85 -30.39 23.94
CA THR A 87 13.47 -29.94 23.81
C THR A 87 13.23 -28.60 24.50
N LEU A 88 13.66 -28.43 25.76
CA LEU A 88 13.56 -27.15 26.47
C LEU A 88 14.37 -26.05 25.78
N LYS A 89 15.60 -26.35 25.37
CA LYS A 89 16.48 -25.35 24.73
C LYS A 89 15.90 -24.80 23.42
N ARG A 90 15.09 -25.57 22.68
CA ARG A 90 14.39 -25.09 21.48
C ARG A 90 13.26 -24.11 21.79
N ARG A 91 12.69 -24.20 22.99
CA ARG A 91 11.56 -23.39 23.48
C ARG A 91 11.99 -22.08 24.14
N LEU A 92 13.25 -21.96 24.56
CA LEU A 92 13.77 -20.78 25.25
C LEU A 92 14.10 -19.62 24.28
N GLY A 93 13.71 -18.40 24.67
CA GLY A 93 14.04 -17.17 23.96
C GLY A 93 15.50 -16.72 24.11
N ARG A 94 15.86 -15.59 23.47
CA ARG A 94 17.17 -14.98 23.65
C ARG A 94 17.33 -14.50 25.10
N GLY A 95 18.56 -14.56 25.61
CA GLY A 95 18.86 -14.14 26.97
C GLY A 95 18.31 -15.06 28.05
N VAL A 96 17.85 -16.28 27.73
CA VAL A 96 17.47 -17.30 28.74
C VAL A 96 18.30 -18.55 28.55
N GLU A 97 18.97 -18.97 29.61
CA GLU A 97 19.85 -20.13 29.63
C GLU A 97 19.28 -21.24 30.49
N LEU A 98 19.25 -22.46 29.96
CA LEU A 98 18.94 -23.65 30.73
C LEU A 98 20.15 -24.01 31.58
N VAL A 99 19.99 -24.00 32.91
CA VAL A 99 21.04 -24.36 33.88
C VAL A 99 20.92 -25.83 34.24
N ASP A 100 19.69 -26.29 34.52
CA ASP A 100 19.45 -27.66 34.94
C ASP A 100 18.04 -28.18 34.60
N VAL A 101 17.92 -29.50 34.47
CA VAL A 101 16.67 -30.23 34.26
C VAL A 101 16.76 -31.58 34.96
N GLU A 102 15.96 -31.75 36.00
CA GLU A 102 15.95 -32.95 36.84
C GLU A 102 14.56 -33.61 36.83
N PRO A 103 14.43 -34.90 36.53
CA PRO A 103 13.14 -35.58 36.59
C PRO A 103 12.77 -35.84 38.05
N VAL A 104 11.55 -35.48 38.45
CA VAL A 104 11.08 -35.55 39.85
C VAL A 104 9.96 -36.57 40.03
N GLN A 105 9.06 -36.68 39.05
CA GLN A 105 7.94 -37.62 39.10
C GLN A 105 7.74 -38.24 37.73
N VAL A 106 7.31 -39.51 37.71
CA VAL A 106 7.01 -40.26 36.51
C VAL A 106 5.71 -41.04 36.69
N ALA A 107 4.86 -41.00 35.67
CA ALA A 107 3.62 -41.77 35.61
C ALA A 107 3.51 -42.40 34.22
N ARG A 108 3.16 -43.69 34.16
CA ARG A 108 2.84 -44.35 32.89
C ARG A 108 1.39 -44.09 32.54
N ASP A 109 1.15 -43.64 31.32
CA ASP A 109 -0.17 -43.66 30.70
C ASP A 109 -0.18 -44.77 29.63
N GLY A 110 -1.35 -45.20 29.19
CA GLY A 110 -1.46 -46.27 28.18
C GLY A 110 -0.79 -45.94 26.83
N GLU A 111 -0.41 -44.68 26.63
CA GLU A 111 0.09 -44.13 25.37
C GLU A 111 1.57 -43.70 25.41
N GLY A 112 2.23 -43.84 26.56
CA GLY A 112 3.57 -43.34 26.83
C GLY A 112 3.85 -43.10 28.32
N VAL A 113 4.71 -42.12 28.58
CA VAL A 113 5.10 -41.73 29.93
C VAL A 113 4.92 -40.23 30.12
N ARG A 114 4.23 -39.87 31.19
CA ARG A 114 4.11 -38.50 31.71
C ARG A 114 5.19 -38.27 32.76
N ILE A 115 5.91 -37.15 32.64
CA ILE A 115 7.09 -36.87 33.45
C ILE A 115 7.03 -35.42 33.94
N VAL A 116 7.28 -35.21 35.23
CA VAL A 116 7.44 -33.88 35.80
C VAL A 116 8.92 -33.64 36.06
N TYR A 117 9.47 -32.61 35.42
CA TYR A 117 10.82 -32.13 35.61
C TYR A 117 10.82 -30.91 36.52
N ARG A 118 11.87 -30.76 37.31
CA ARG A 118 12.28 -29.49 37.93
C ARG A 118 13.28 -28.84 36.98
N VAL A 119 12.94 -27.65 36.50
CA VAL A 119 13.77 -26.89 35.56
C VAL A 119 14.38 -25.71 36.28
N ARG A 120 15.69 -25.50 36.10
CA ARG A 120 16.41 -24.30 36.54
C ARG A 120 16.86 -23.50 35.32
N LEU A 121 16.41 -22.26 35.22
CA LEU A 121 16.83 -21.32 34.18
C LEU A 121 17.62 -20.16 34.79
N ARG A 122 18.53 -19.59 34.02
CA ARG A 122 19.18 -18.30 34.31
C ARG A 122 18.75 -17.30 33.24
N VAL A 123 18.19 -16.19 33.67
CA VAL A 123 17.78 -15.10 32.78
C VAL A 123 18.94 -14.12 32.66
N GLY A 124 19.57 -14.01 31.51
CA GLY A 124 20.68 -13.08 31.26
C GLY A 124 20.24 -11.63 31.05
N GLU A 125 19.05 -11.41 30.48
CA GLU A 125 18.50 -10.07 30.19
C GLU A 125 17.07 -9.95 30.70
N PRO A 126 16.63 -8.74 31.14
CA PRO A 126 15.25 -8.52 31.53
C PRO A 126 14.27 -8.99 30.45
N GLN A 127 13.24 -9.72 30.86
CA GLN A 127 12.15 -10.17 29.99
C GLN A 127 10.89 -9.37 30.32
N TYR A 128 10.19 -8.96 29.27
CA TYR A 128 8.97 -8.17 29.38
C TYR A 128 7.81 -8.86 28.70
N LEU A 129 6.63 -8.67 29.25
CA LEU A 129 5.37 -8.93 28.59
C LEU A 129 4.99 -7.69 27.78
N VAL A 130 4.94 -7.82 26.44
CA VAL A 130 4.69 -6.72 25.51
C VAL A 130 3.33 -6.92 24.84
N PRO A 131 2.37 -6.00 25.03
CA PRO A 131 1.08 -6.08 24.35
C PRO A 131 1.21 -5.94 22.84
N ILE A 132 0.37 -6.66 22.10
CA ILE A 132 0.20 -6.54 20.65
C ILE A 132 -1.19 -5.97 20.39
N GLY A 133 -1.32 -5.09 19.40
CA GLY A 133 -2.63 -4.77 18.83
C GLY A 133 -2.52 -4.00 17.54
N ASP A 134 -3.64 -3.39 17.13
CA ASP A 134 -3.72 -2.70 15.85
C ASP A 134 -2.89 -1.42 15.84
N ALA A 135 -2.20 -1.20 14.72
CA ALA A 135 -1.51 0.04 14.45
C ALA A 135 -2.53 1.19 14.45
N VAL A 136 -2.30 2.18 15.31
CA VAL A 136 -3.16 3.35 15.40
C VAL A 136 -2.63 4.40 14.42
N PRO A 137 -3.40 4.78 13.39
CA PRO A 137 -3.00 5.86 12.50
C PRO A 137 -2.91 7.20 13.23
N ASP A 138 -2.14 8.14 12.70
CA ASP A 138 -2.24 9.54 13.14
C ASP A 138 -3.67 10.03 12.82
N PRO A 139 -4.41 10.61 13.77
CA PRO A 139 -5.74 11.17 13.52
C PRO A 139 -5.78 12.22 12.40
N ARG A 140 -4.63 12.81 12.05
CA ARG A 140 -4.49 13.80 10.98
C ARG A 140 -4.22 13.19 9.61
N SER A 141 -3.92 11.90 9.54
CA SER A 141 -3.68 11.17 8.29
C SER A 141 -4.93 11.13 7.41
N ASP A 142 -4.72 11.12 6.10
CA ASP A 142 -5.80 10.98 5.11
C ASP A 142 -6.56 9.64 5.30
N VAL A 143 -7.85 9.62 4.96
CA VAL A 143 -8.70 8.42 5.09
C VAL A 143 -8.13 7.22 4.32
N ARG A 144 -7.48 7.47 3.18
CA ARG A 144 -6.81 6.41 2.39
C ARG A 144 -5.59 5.86 3.11
N GLU A 145 -4.78 6.72 3.71
CA GLU A 145 -3.63 6.29 4.52
C GLU A 145 -4.10 5.41 5.68
N GLN A 146 -5.12 5.85 6.41
CA GLN A 146 -5.72 5.09 7.51
C GLN A 146 -6.22 3.70 7.05
N ALA A 147 -6.85 3.63 5.88
CA ALA A 147 -7.33 2.37 5.32
C ALA A 147 -6.20 1.41 4.88
N LEU A 148 -5.01 1.92 4.58
CA LEU A 148 -3.87 1.14 4.13
C LEU A 148 -3.00 0.60 5.26
N ILE A 149 -2.99 1.26 6.43
CA ILE A 149 -2.17 0.86 7.59
C ILE A 149 -2.41 -0.59 8.02
N ARG A 150 -3.63 -1.11 7.86
CA ARG A 150 -3.96 -2.52 8.17
C ARG A 150 -3.20 -3.55 7.32
N TYR A 151 -2.59 -3.14 6.21
CA TYR A 151 -1.81 -4.02 5.33
C TYR A 151 -0.29 -3.84 5.52
N VAL A 152 0.14 -2.91 6.36
CA VAL A 152 1.57 -2.63 6.58
C VAL A 152 2.18 -3.68 7.53
N LEU A 153 3.33 -4.22 7.15
CA LEU A 153 4.12 -5.14 7.99
C LEU A 153 5.06 -4.34 8.90
N PHE A 154 4.63 -4.06 10.13
CA PHE A 154 5.42 -3.25 11.06
C PHE A 154 6.56 -4.01 11.73
N ALA A 155 6.42 -5.31 11.96
CA ALA A 155 7.48 -6.12 12.53
C ALA A 155 7.44 -7.52 11.93
N ARG A 156 8.62 -8.16 11.79
CA ARG A 156 8.69 -9.49 11.17
C ARG A 156 7.85 -10.51 11.93
N GLY A 157 7.76 -10.44 13.25
CA GLY A 157 7.00 -11.41 14.06
C GLY A 157 5.48 -11.25 14.01
N LEU A 158 4.95 -10.19 13.39
CA LEU A 158 3.53 -9.83 13.48
C LEU A 158 2.78 -10.02 12.15
N PRO A 159 1.46 -10.23 12.21
CA PRO A 159 0.59 -10.04 11.06
C PRO A 159 0.56 -8.59 10.56
N PRO A 160 0.06 -8.37 9.33
CA PRO A 160 -0.19 -7.04 8.80
C PRO A 160 -1.07 -6.19 9.73
N GLY A 161 -0.74 -4.90 9.83
CA GLY A 161 -1.49 -3.94 10.63
C GLY A 161 -1.30 -4.05 12.13
N LYS A 162 -0.50 -5.01 12.64
CA LYS A 162 -0.26 -5.18 14.07
C LYS A 162 1.07 -4.56 14.50
N VAL A 163 1.10 -4.03 15.72
CA VAL A 163 2.27 -3.42 16.36
C VAL A 163 2.44 -3.91 17.80
N TYR A 164 3.67 -3.93 18.28
CA TYR A 164 4.01 -3.99 19.70
C TYR A 164 3.78 -2.63 20.37
N PHE A 165 3.07 -2.62 21.50
CA PHE A 165 2.94 -1.45 22.37
C PHE A 165 4.03 -1.47 23.44
N VAL A 166 5.23 -1.11 23.01
CA VAL A 166 6.44 -1.17 23.85
C VAL A 166 6.38 -0.20 25.03
N ASP A 167 5.65 0.90 24.89
CA ASP A 167 5.35 1.86 25.95
C ASP A 167 4.52 1.24 27.10
N LYS A 168 3.76 0.18 26.80
CA LYS A 168 2.90 -0.56 27.75
C LYS A 168 3.51 -1.89 28.20
N LYS A 169 4.81 -2.10 28.00
CA LYS A 169 5.48 -3.33 28.42
C LYS A 169 5.51 -3.46 29.94
N THR A 170 5.31 -4.68 30.43
CA THR A 170 5.39 -5.02 31.85
C THR A 170 6.60 -5.89 32.10
N LEU A 171 7.43 -5.57 33.09
CA LEU A 171 8.58 -6.39 33.47
C LEU A 171 8.08 -7.74 34.02
N LEU A 172 8.51 -8.85 33.41
CA LEU A 172 8.15 -10.20 33.83
C LEU A 172 9.23 -10.79 34.75
N VAL A 173 10.51 -10.64 34.38
CA VAL A 173 11.65 -11.09 35.18
C VAL A 173 12.88 -10.22 34.90
N GLU A 174 13.62 -9.88 35.96
CA GLU A 174 14.88 -9.14 35.84
C GLU A 174 16.01 -10.03 35.29
N GLY A 175 16.95 -9.39 34.57
CA GLY A 175 18.20 -10.05 34.20
C GLY A 175 19.03 -10.45 35.43
N GLY A 176 19.83 -11.48 35.29
CA GLY A 176 20.62 -12.11 36.34
C GLY A 176 19.85 -13.07 37.25
N LYS A 177 18.52 -13.11 37.22
CA LYS A 177 17.73 -13.97 38.12
C LYS A 177 17.75 -15.44 37.67
N GLU A 178 17.85 -16.33 38.67
CA GLU A 178 17.59 -17.76 38.48
C GLU A 178 16.12 -18.08 38.77
N LEU A 179 15.55 -18.95 37.94
CA LEU A 179 14.16 -19.37 38.03
C LEU A 179 14.11 -20.88 38.19
N VAL A 180 13.28 -21.35 39.12
CA VAL A 180 13.04 -22.78 39.34
C VAL A 180 11.54 -23.05 39.28
N PHE A 181 11.10 -23.94 38.41
CA PHE A 181 9.68 -24.27 38.24
C PHE A 181 9.48 -25.72 37.76
N PRO A 182 8.27 -26.30 37.95
CA PRO A 182 7.94 -27.60 37.41
C PRO A 182 7.55 -27.52 35.92
N TRP A 183 8.11 -28.40 35.11
CA TRP A 183 7.78 -28.59 33.71
C TRP A 183 7.25 -29.99 33.46
N VAL A 184 6.08 -30.11 32.83
CA VAL A 184 5.41 -31.39 32.63
C VAL A 184 5.55 -31.82 31.17
N VAL A 185 6.27 -32.91 30.94
CA VAL A 185 6.20 -33.65 29.68
C VAL A 185 4.97 -34.54 29.76
N ARG A 186 3.97 -34.23 28.94
CA ARG A 186 2.68 -34.94 28.95
C ARG A 186 2.81 -36.33 28.35
N ARG A 187 3.60 -36.45 27.29
CA ARG A 187 3.80 -37.71 26.59
C ARG A 187 5.22 -37.84 26.05
N ALA A 188 5.95 -38.80 26.58
CA ALA A 188 7.20 -39.31 26.03
C ALA A 188 7.05 -40.79 25.65
N VAL A 189 7.60 -41.17 24.50
CA VAL A 189 7.54 -42.56 24.00
C VAL A 189 8.93 -43.04 23.62
N LYS A 190 9.13 -44.36 23.69
CA LYS A 190 10.35 -45.02 23.22
C LYS A 190 10.05 -45.76 21.93
N GLU A 191 10.41 -45.18 20.79
CA GLU A 191 10.19 -45.73 19.45
C GLU A 191 11.51 -46.17 18.83
N GLY A 192 11.62 -47.43 18.41
CA GLY A 192 12.86 -47.95 17.83
C GLY A 192 14.06 -47.87 18.78
N GLY A 193 13.82 -47.92 20.09
CA GLY A 193 14.86 -47.75 21.12
C GLY A 193 15.26 -46.30 21.40
N ILE A 194 14.71 -45.33 20.67
CA ILE A 194 15.01 -43.90 20.81
C ILE A 194 13.87 -43.23 21.58
N TRP A 195 14.23 -42.45 22.60
CA TRP A 195 13.24 -41.64 23.32
C TRP A 195 12.85 -40.40 22.52
N LYS A 196 11.54 -40.16 22.44
CA LYS A 196 10.93 -38.98 21.80
C LYS A 196 9.97 -38.32 22.76
N ILE A 197 10.06 -37.00 22.88
CA ILE A 197 9.07 -36.17 23.58
C ILE A 197 8.07 -35.71 22.52
N LEU A 198 6.83 -36.21 22.61
CA LEU A 198 5.78 -35.91 21.63
C LEU A 198 4.93 -34.71 22.05
N SER A 199 4.79 -34.47 23.35
CA SER A 199 3.97 -33.37 23.87
C SER A 199 4.45 -32.95 25.26
N ALA A 200 4.59 -31.64 25.49
CA ALA A 200 4.98 -31.08 26.77
C ALA A 200 4.30 -29.74 27.04
N ASP A 201 4.05 -29.46 28.32
CA ASP A 201 3.49 -28.18 28.77
C ASP A 201 4.37 -27.01 28.35
N PRO A 202 3.76 -25.86 28.01
CA PRO A 202 4.52 -24.67 27.70
C PRO A 202 5.27 -24.18 28.93
N ILE A 203 6.46 -23.60 28.72
CA ILE A 203 7.24 -22.98 29.80
C ILE A 203 6.89 -21.49 29.95
N PRO A 204 7.00 -20.88 31.15
CA PRO A 204 6.61 -19.49 31.36
C PRO A 204 7.36 -18.51 30.46
N LEU A 205 8.65 -18.76 30.18
CA LEU A 205 9.48 -17.94 29.28
C LEU A 205 9.58 -18.52 27.87
N GLU A 206 8.59 -19.31 27.46
CA GLU A 206 8.60 -19.92 26.13
C GLU A 206 8.51 -18.84 25.05
N ARG A 207 9.38 -18.96 24.05
CA ARG A 207 9.36 -18.13 22.85
C ARG A 207 9.10 -18.99 21.64
N GLY A 208 8.28 -18.48 20.73
CA GLY A 208 8.09 -19.07 19.42
C GLY A 208 7.27 -18.18 18.51
N VAL A 209 7.57 -18.20 17.22
CA VAL A 209 6.76 -17.50 16.21
C VAL A 209 5.30 -17.94 16.23
N ARG A 210 5.05 -19.18 16.64
CA ARG A 210 3.70 -19.72 16.85
C ARG A 210 2.90 -18.89 17.86
N TRP A 211 3.53 -18.45 18.94
CA TRP A 211 2.89 -17.63 19.97
C TRP A 211 2.58 -16.25 19.44
N ASP A 212 3.50 -15.65 18.69
CA ASP A 212 3.25 -14.34 18.06
C ASP A 212 2.09 -14.41 17.05
N ALA A 213 2.02 -15.49 16.26
CA ALA A 213 0.97 -15.71 15.27
C ALA A 213 -0.41 -15.93 15.91
N ILE A 214 -0.49 -16.72 16.99
CA ILE A 214 -1.74 -16.95 17.73
C ILE A 214 -2.13 -15.69 18.51
N ALA A 215 -1.17 -15.07 19.18
CA ALA A 215 -1.35 -13.82 19.91
C ALA A 215 -2.01 -12.76 19.04
N ALA A 216 -1.49 -12.55 17.83
CA ALA A 216 -1.97 -11.47 16.99
C ALA A 216 -3.40 -11.67 16.44
N GLN A 217 -3.97 -12.88 16.55
CA GLN A 217 -5.40 -13.12 16.27
C GLN A 217 -6.31 -12.65 17.41
N SER A 218 -5.75 -12.42 18.61
CA SER A 218 -6.48 -11.92 19.77
C SER A 218 -6.24 -10.42 19.96
N SER A 219 -7.30 -9.68 20.29
CA SER A 219 -7.26 -8.23 20.52
C SER A 219 -6.54 -7.82 21.82
N ARG A 220 -6.22 -8.77 22.70
CA ARG A 220 -5.59 -8.53 24.01
C ARG A 220 -4.33 -9.35 24.22
N ALA A 221 -3.72 -9.87 23.17
CA ALA A 221 -2.57 -10.72 23.38
C ALA A 221 -1.33 -9.94 23.78
N CYS A 222 -0.52 -10.59 24.60
CA CYS A 222 0.81 -10.14 24.94
C CYS A 222 1.80 -11.23 24.58
N VAL A 223 3.03 -10.84 24.27
CA VAL A 223 4.12 -11.75 23.99
C VAL A 223 5.34 -11.41 24.83
N ILE A 224 6.17 -12.42 25.11
CA ILE A 224 7.39 -12.21 25.87
C ILE A 224 8.51 -11.76 24.93
N ARG A 225 9.24 -10.72 25.35
CA ARG A 225 10.42 -10.19 24.65
C ARG A 225 11.52 -9.85 25.65
N SER A 226 12.75 -10.18 25.30
CA SER A 226 13.94 -9.66 25.99
C SER A 226 14.13 -8.17 25.70
N ALA A 227 14.91 -7.48 26.54
CA ALA A 227 15.27 -6.08 26.32
C ALA A 227 15.85 -5.82 24.92
N SER A 228 16.81 -6.65 24.48
CA SER A 228 17.44 -6.52 23.16
C SER A 228 16.47 -6.72 22.00
N GLU A 229 15.52 -7.64 22.12
CA GLU A 229 14.48 -7.86 21.10
C GLU A 229 13.47 -6.73 21.01
N ILE A 230 13.19 -6.05 22.12
CA ILE A 230 12.32 -4.87 22.12
C ILE A 230 12.95 -3.75 21.30
N ASP A 231 14.26 -3.53 21.44
CA ASP A 231 14.98 -2.52 20.66
C ASP A 231 15.00 -2.89 19.17
N GLU A 232 15.23 -4.17 18.83
CA GLU A 232 15.11 -4.67 17.46
C GLU A 232 13.70 -4.43 16.89
N CYS A 233 12.66 -4.76 17.65
CA CYS A 233 11.26 -4.58 17.25
C CYS A 233 10.90 -3.10 17.06
N LEU A 234 11.35 -2.21 17.94
CA LEU A 234 11.14 -0.76 17.79
C LEU A 234 11.80 -0.23 16.51
N ASN A 235 13.04 -0.64 16.24
CA ASN A 235 13.75 -0.24 15.03
C ASN A 235 13.06 -0.76 13.76
N GLU A 236 12.58 -2.00 13.76
CA GLU A 236 11.79 -2.55 12.65
C GLU A 236 10.50 -1.74 12.43
N GLN A 237 9.76 -1.46 13.50
CA GLN A 237 8.51 -0.68 13.44
C GLN A 237 8.73 0.73 12.93
N GLU A 238 9.74 1.44 13.44
CA GLU A 238 10.06 2.80 13.00
C GLU A 238 10.47 2.82 11.52
N THR A 239 11.27 1.84 11.10
CA THR A 239 11.67 1.70 9.70
C THR A 239 10.47 1.46 8.79
N SER A 240 9.57 0.54 9.16
CA SER A 240 8.34 0.28 8.41
C SER A 240 7.42 1.50 8.35
N TRP A 241 7.26 2.24 9.47
CA TRP A 241 6.51 3.49 9.49
C TRP A 241 7.09 4.53 8.55
N ARG A 242 8.41 4.73 8.58
CA ARG A 242 9.11 5.68 7.72
C ARG A 242 8.91 5.31 6.25
N GLN A 243 9.17 4.06 5.87
CA GLN A 243 8.99 3.59 4.50
C GLN A 243 7.55 3.76 4.00
N PHE A 244 6.55 3.47 4.85
CA PHE A 244 5.15 3.67 4.50
C PHE A 244 4.83 5.15 4.26
N ARG A 245 5.23 6.03 5.19
CA ARG A 245 5.00 7.48 5.07
C ARG A 245 5.73 8.10 3.89
N ASP A 246 6.98 7.70 3.64
CA ASP A 246 7.76 8.17 2.50
C ASP A 246 7.01 7.86 1.19
N ARG A 247 6.45 6.66 1.06
CA ARG A 247 5.67 6.27 -0.12
C ARG A 247 4.36 7.03 -0.26
N VAL A 248 3.64 7.23 0.84
CA VAL A 248 2.42 8.05 0.85
C VAL A 248 2.75 9.48 0.40
N SER A 249 3.79 10.08 0.99
CA SER A 249 4.23 11.43 0.64
C SER A 249 4.66 11.55 -0.83
N ALA A 250 5.29 10.51 -1.40
CA ALA A 250 5.65 10.49 -2.81
C ALA A 250 4.42 10.45 -3.74
N ILE A 251 3.36 9.72 -3.36
CA ILE A 251 2.10 9.70 -4.10
C ILE A 251 1.41 11.07 -4.00
N GLU A 252 1.40 11.69 -2.82
CA GLU A 252 0.82 13.03 -2.63
C GLU A 252 1.55 14.09 -3.46
N GLN A 253 2.89 14.09 -3.44
CA GLN A 253 3.70 15.00 -4.26
C GLN A 253 3.43 14.80 -5.75
N THR A 254 3.38 13.54 -6.22
CA THR A 254 3.08 13.22 -7.62
C THR A 254 1.66 13.66 -7.99
N SER A 255 0.70 13.49 -7.08
CA SER A 255 -0.69 13.93 -7.29
C SER A 255 -0.77 15.45 -7.42
N HIS A 256 -0.09 16.18 -6.54
CA HIS A 256 -0.05 17.64 -6.59
C HIS A 256 0.64 18.16 -7.86
N GLN A 257 1.73 17.53 -8.30
CA GLN A 257 2.40 17.86 -9.57
C GLN A 257 1.45 17.67 -10.76
N ARG A 258 0.74 16.54 -10.83
CA ARG A 258 -0.24 16.29 -11.90
C ARG A 258 -1.41 17.28 -11.90
N GLU A 259 -1.87 17.69 -10.73
CA GLU A 259 -2.90 18.73 -10.61
C GLU A 259 -2.39 20.11 -11.09
N GLN A 260 -1.14 20.45 -10.81
CA GLN A 260 -0.51 21.68 -11.34
C GLN A 260 -0.35 21.62 -12.86
N GLU A 261 0.07 20.48 -13.41
CA GLU A 261 0.16 20.26 -14.85
C GLU A 261 -1.21 20.37 -15.53
N LEU A 262 -2.24 19.78 -14.92
CA LEU A 262 -3.63 19.91 -15.34
C LEU A 262 -4.05 21.39 -15.39
N GLN A 263 -3.79 22.16 -14.33
CA GLN A 263 -4.12 23.60 -14.30
C GLN A 263 -3.39 24.38 -15.41
N GLN A 264 -2.10 24.13 -15.63
CA GLN A 264 -1.34 24.78 -16.70
C GLN A 264 -1.88 24.41 -18.09
N GLN A 265 -2.27 23.15 -18.30
CA GLN A 265 -2.87 22.71 -19.56
C GLN A 265 -4.22 23.39 -19.80
N LEU A 266 -5.07 23.51 -18.78
CA LEU A 266 -6.35 24.21 -18.87
C LEU A 266 -6.16 25.71 -19.19
N GLU A 267 -5.23 26.38 -18.51
CA GLU A 267 -4.90 27.79 -18.80
C GLU A 267 -4.40 27.98 -20.23
N SER A 268 -3.52 27.08 -20.70
CA SER A 268 -3.01 27.13 -22.07
C SER A 268 -4.10 26.89 -23.11
N GLY A 269 -5.03 25.95 -22.84
CA GLY A 269 -6.17 25.65 -23.69
C GLY A 269 -7.14 26.83 -23.79
N ARG A 270 -7.42 27.49 -22.66
CA ARG A 270 -8.23 28.72 -22.64
C ARG A 270 -7.59 29.84 -23.46
N ALA A 271 -6.28 30.07 -23.30
CA ALA A 271 -5.57 31.08 -24.07
C ALA A 271 -5.58 30.78 -25.59
N GLN A 272 -5.49 29.51 -25.99
CA GLN A 272 -5.60 29.09 -27.39
C GLN A 272 -7.00 29.36 -27.94
N MET A 273 -8.04 29.03 -27.19
CA MET A 273 -9.44 29.32 -27.54
C MET A 273 -9.67 30.82 -27.76
N GLU A 274 -9.18 31.66 -26.85
CA GLU A 274 -9.30 33.12 -26.96
C GLU A 274 -8.57 33.66 -28.21
N ARG A 275 -7.40 33.11 -28.54
CA ARG A 275 -6.68 33.45 -29.79
C ARG A 275 -7.48 33.06 -31.03
N GLN A 276 -7.99 31.83 -31.09
CA GLN A 276 -8.81 31.36 -32.22
C GLN A 276 -10.05 32.23 -32.42
N LEU A 277 -10.74 32.60 -31.33
CA LEU A 277 -11.89 33.50 -31.38
C LEU A 277 -11.51 34.88 -31.91
N SER A 278 -10.37 35.43 -31.46
CA SER A 278 -9.88 36.74 -31.91
C SER A 278 -9.50 36.74 -33.40
N GLU A 279 -8.84 35.68 -33.87
CA GLU A 279 -8.46 35.52 -35.28
C GLU A 279 -9.70 35.35 -36.17
N TYR A 280 -10.67 34.53 -35.73
CA TYR A 280 -11.93 34.35 -36.44
C TYR A 280 -12.70 35.68 -36.58
N ARG A 281 -12.78 36.45 -35.49
CA ARG A 281 -13.40 37.78 -35.50
C ARG A 281 -12.66 38.75 -36.43
N GLN A 282 -11.33 38.77 -36.42
CA GLN A 282 -10.53 39.62 -37.32
C GLN A 282 -10.76 39.25 -38.79
N LYS A 283 -10.81 37.94 -39.11
CA LYS A 283 -11.10 37.45 -40.46
C LYS A 283 -12.48 37.87 -40.96
N LEU A 284 -13.50 37.82 -40.10
CA LEU A 284 -14.85 38.29 -40.45
C LEU A 284 -14.92 39.82 -40.60
N LEU A 285 -14.28 40.57 -39.70
CA LEU A 285 -14.24 42.04 -39.78
C LEU A 285 -13.53 42.56 -41.03
N ALA A 286 -12.50 41.84 -41.51
CA ALA A 286 -11.80 42.18 -42.74
C ALA A 286 -12.69 42.12 -43.99
N GLN A 287 -13.81 41.39 -43.94
CA GLN A 287 -14.78 41.28 -45.03
C GLN A 287 -15.83 42.40 -45.01
N VAL A 288 -15.90 43.20 -43.94
CA VAL A 288 -16.90 44.28 -43.81
C VAL A 288 -16.53 45.44 -44.73
N PRO A 289 -17.42 45.87 -45.64
CA PRO A 289 -17.16 47.01 -46.51
C PRO A 289 -16.86 48.28 -45.71
N GLN A 290 -15.77 48.95 -46.06
CA GLN A 290 -15.45 50.23 -45.45
C GLN A 290 -16.43 51.31 -45.93
N VAL A 291 -17.16 51.91 -45.00
CA VAL A 291 -17.98 53.09 -45.29
C VAL A 291 -17.03 54.27 -45.40
N GLY A 292 -16.80 54.73 -46.62
CA GLY A 292 -16.07 55.98 -46.87
C GLY A 292 -16.69 57.14 -46.11
N SER A 293 -15.91 58.18 -45.83
CA SER A 293 -16.35 59.36 -45.07
C SER A 293 -17.63 59.99 -45.63
N ALA A 294 -18.50 60.46 -44.73
CA ALA A 294 -19.73 61.14 -45.10
C ALA A 294 -19.45 62.26 -46.13
N PRO A 295 -20.29 62.40 -47.17
CA PRO A 295 -20.12 63.49 -48.13
C PRO A 295 -20.19 64.82 -47.39
N ARG A 296 -19.05 65.51 -47.27
CA ARG A 296 -19.01 66.87 -46.74
C ARG A 296 -19.69 67.78 -47.76
N PRO A 297 -20.64 68.65 -47.38
CA PRO A 297 -21.13 69.67 -48.28
C PRO A 297 -19.95 70.56 -48.68
N ASN A 298 -19.55 70.50 -49.95
CA ASN A 298 -18.44 71.31 -50.44
C ASN A 298 -18.82 72.77 -50.34
N ARG A 299 -18.13 73.52 -49.47
CA ARG A 299 -18.29 74.98 -49.36
C ARG A 299 -17.39 75.76 -50.32
N GLU A 300 -16.53 75.10 -51.11
CA GLU A 300 -15.50 75.75 -51.94
C GLU A 300 -15.45 75.32 -53.43
N LEU A 301 -16.49 74.66 -53.96
CA LEU A 301 -16.48 74.15 -55.34
C LEU A 301 -16.86 75.20 -56.40
N LEU A 302 -16.11 76.32 -56.43
CA LEU A 302 -16.24 77.40 -57.44
C LEU A 302 -14.90 77.81 -58.08
N LYS A 303 -13.86 76.96 -58.03
CA LYS A 303 -12.65 77.17 -58.85
C LYS A 303 -12.33 75.95 -59.70
N SER A 304 -12.46 76.19 -61.00
CA SER A 304 -12.28 75.33 -62.15
C SER A 304 -11.06 74.40 -62.12
N GLY A 305 -11.25 73.22 -62.71
CA GLY A 305 -10.34 72.78 -63.76
C GLY A 305 -9.79 71.37 -63.61
N THR A 306 -9.88 70.65 -64.73
CA THR A 306 -9.14 69.44 -65.12
C THR A 306 -9.63 68.11 -64.55
N GLY A 307 -10.28 67.38 -65.45
CA GLY A 307 -10.79 66.04 -65.21
C GLY A 307 -9.75 64.97 -65.46
N THR A 308 -9.89 63.90 -64.69
CA THR A 308 -9.51 62.53 -65.07
C THR A 308 -10.61 61.61 -64.55
N PRO A 309 -11.32 60.87 -65.42
CA PRO A 309 -12.25 59.84 -64.99
C PRO A 309 -11.43 58.57 -64.72
N THR A 310 -11.23 58.21 -63.46
CA THR A 310 -10.56 56.93 -63.16
C THR A 310 -11.08 56.34 -61.86
N ALA A 311 -11.29 55.02 -61.91
CA ALA A 311 -11.70 54.11 -60.83
C ALA A 311 -13.20 54.07 -60.46
N ALA A 312 -14.02 53.66 -61.42
CA ALA A 312 -15.30 52.97 -61.17
C ALA A 312 -15.27 51.59 -61.84
N GLY A 313 -14.36 50.74 -61.41
CA GLY A 313 -14.21 49.37 -61.91
C GLY A 313 -13.35 48.58 -60.92
N LEU A 314 -13.78 47.36 -60.59
CA LEU A 314 -13.22 46.43 -59.58
C LEU A 314 -13.74 46.56 -58.14
N GLY A 315 -15.06 46.47 -57.93
CA GLY A 315 -15.63 46.33 -56.57
C GLY A 315 -16.70 45.25 -56.38
N ALA A 316 -17.29 44.71 -57.45
CA ALA A 316 -18.52 43.91 -57.35
C ALA A 316 -18.37 42.42 -57.70
N LEU A 317 -17.17 41.94 -58.07
CA LEU A 317 -17.00 40.63 -58.71
C LEU A 317 -16.31 39.56 -57.85
N SER A 318 -15.92 39.84 -56.60
CA SER A 318 -15.15 38.91 -55.75
C SER A 318 -15.85 38.41 -54.47
N GLY A 319 -17.10 38.81 -54.21
CA GLY A 319 -17.78 38.47 -52.94
C GLY A 319 -18.41 37.07 -52.88
N ALA A 320 -18.95 36.57 -53.99
CA ALA A 320 -19.73 35.33 -53.99
C ALA A 320 -18.86 34.06 -54.02
N ALA A 321 -17.67 34.10 -54.63
CA ALA A 321 -16.80 32.94 -54.78
C ALA A 321 -16.02 32.59 -53.50
N ALA A 322 -15.76 33.57 -52.61
CA ALA A 322 -15.06 33.33 -51.36
C ALA A 322 -15.95 32.67 -50.29
N GLY A 323 -17.24 33.00 -50.23
CA GLY A 323 -18.17 32.45 -49.21
C GLY A 323 -18.38 30.93 -49.30
N ALA A 324 -18.33 30.36 -50.50
CA ALA A 324 -18.48 28.92 -50.72
C ALA A 324 -17.21 28.11 -50.39
N LEU A 325 -16.02 28.72 -50.45
CA LEU A 325 -14.74 28.04 -50.15
C LEU A 325 -14.53 27.84 -48.64
N PHE A 326 -15.04 28.73 -47.79
CA PHE A 326 -14.82 28.65 -46.34
C PHE A 326 -15.82 27.77 -45.58
N GLY A 327 -17.00 27.53 -46.15
CA GLY A 327 -17.96 26.57 -45.59
C GLY A 327 -17.51 25.10 -45.68
N GLY A 328 -16.52 24.79 -46.54
CA GLY A 328 -16.02 23.43 -46.75
C GLY A 328 -14.81 23.03 -45.89
N ILE A 329 -14.10 23.99 -45.27
CA ILE A 329 -12.84 23.71 -44.55
C ILE A 329 -13.06 23.62 -43.03
N ALA A 330 -14.19 24.12 -42.50
CA ALA A 330 -14.43 24.24 -41.07
C ALA A 330 -15.38 23.20 -40.44
N GLY A 331 -15.79 22.14 -41.16
CA GLY A 331 -16.56 21.04 -40.57
C GLY A 331 -17.72 20.59 -41.45
N GLY A 332 -17.80 19.29 -41.69
CA GLY A 332 -18.82 18.68 -42.52
C GLY A 332 -20.24 19.05 -42.09
N GLY A 333 -21.12 19.26 -43.08
CA GLY A 333 -22.56 19.37 -42.92
C GLY A 333 -23.09 20.76 -42.53
N GLU A 334 -22.69 21.29 -41.37
CA GLU A 334 -23.35 22.48 -40.78
C GLU A 334 -22.59 23.81 -41.02
N GLY A 335 -21.28 23.77 -41.30
CA GLY A 335 -20.49 24.97 -41.61
C GLY A 335 -20.79 25.60 -42.98
N ALA A 336 -21.36 24.84 -43.91
CA ALA A 336 -21.67 25.29 -45.26
C ALA A 336 -22.80 26.34 -45.32
N GLY A 337 -23.74 26.31 -44.38
CA GLY A 337 -24.87 27.26 -44.34
C GLY A 337 -24.46 28.68 -43.97
N ILE A 338 -23.44 28.83 -43.11
CA ILE A 338 -22.98 30.13 -42.62
C ILE A 338 -22.09 30.84 -43.66
N GLY A 339 -21.25 30.08 -44.39
CA GLY A 339 -20.42 30.61 -45.49
C GLY A 339 -21.23 31.16 -46.66
N ALA A 340 -22.40 30.56 -46.94
CA ALA A 340 -23.31 31.02 -47.98
C ALA A 340 -24.02 32.35 -47.63
N GLY A 341 -24.30 32.60 -46.35
CA GLY A 341 -24.98 33.81 -45.90
C GLY A 341 -24.14 35.08 -46.00
N VAL A 342 -22.84 34.99 -45.68
CA VAL A 342 -21.93 36.15 -45.66
C VAL A 342 -21.48 36.56 -47.07
N GLY A 343 -21.28 35.60 -47.99
CA GLY A 343 -20.88 35.87 -49.38
C GLY A 343 -21.95 36.58 -50.21
N ALA A 344 -23.23 36.38 -49.89
CA ALA A 344 -24.35 37.01 -50.60
C ALA A 344 -24.46 38.53 -50.34
N LEU A 345 -24.01 39.01 -49.17
CA LEU A 345 -24.10 40.43 -48.81
C LEU A 345 -23.03 41.31 -49.46
N GLY A 346 -21.85 40.76 -49.79
CA GLY A 346 -20.79 41.50 -50.46
C GLY A 346 -21.11 41.86 -51.93
N GLY A 347 -21.94 41.05 -52.60
CA GLY A 347 -22.27 41.24 -54.02
C GLY A 347 -23.36 42.27 -54.32
N LEU A 348 -24.25 42.55 -53.39
CA LEU A 348 -25.48 43.33 -53.66
C LEU A 348 -25.31 44.86 -53.61
N LEU A 349 -24.16 45.37 -53.14
CA LEU A 349 -23.93 46.82 -52.99
C LEU A 349 -23.22 47.49 -54.19
N GLY A 350 -22.97 46.73 -55.26
CA GLY A 350 -22.03 47.11 -56.32
C GLY A 350 -22.54 47.95 -57.50
N GLY A 351 -23.85 48.19 -57.68
CA GLY A 351 -24.32 48.78 -58.94
C GLY A 351 -25.56 49.64 -58.84
N LEU A 352 -25.40 50.96 -59.03
CA LEU A 352 -26.35 51.85 -59.70
C LEU A 352 -25.65 53.18 -60.01
N ILE A 353 -25.18 53.34 -61.25
CA ILE A 353 -24.69 54.61 -61.82
C ILE A 353 -25.81 55.13 -62.72
N VAL A 354 -26.36 56.33 -62.43
CA VAL A 354 -27.26 57.03 -63.36
C VAL A 354 -26.96 58.53 -63.42
N GLY A 355 -26.65 58.97 -64.64
CA GLY A 355 -27.24 60.11 -65.37
C GLY A 355 -27.26 61.51 -64.73
N LYS A 356 -26.60 62.46 -65.39
CA LYS A 356 -26.52 63.90 -65.08
C LYS A 356 -27.90 64.62 -65.14
N SER A 357 -28.33 65.23 -64.04
CA SER A 357 -28.84 66.64 -63.94
C SER A 357 -29.36 66.93 -62.50
N HIS A 358 -29.33 68.21 -62.10
CA HIS A 358 -29.74 68.82 -60.80
C HIS A 358 -28.88 68.54 -59.54
N GLU A 359 -28.06 69.52 -59.15
CA GLU A 359 -27.09 69.45 -58.03
C GLU A 359 -27.70 69.15 -56.64
N HIS A 360 -28.94 69.57 -56.39
CA HIS A 360 -29.64 69.26 -55.14
C HIS A 360 -30.10 67.78 -55.08
N GLU A 361 -30.47 67.19 -56.22
CA GLU A 361 -30.87 65.79 -56.32
C GLU A 361 -29.68 64.84 -56.16
N VAL A 362 -28.50 65.25 -56.64
CA VAL A 362 -27.24 64.51 -56.47
C VAL A 362 -26.84 64.42 -55.00
N TYR A 363 -27.03 65.49 -54.23
CA TYR A 363 -26.74 65.49 -52.79
C TYR A 363 -27.68 64.56 -52.01
N GLU A 364 -28.99 64.65 -52.26
CA GLU A 364 -30.02 63.76 -51.69
C GLU A 364 -29.74 62.29 -52.02
N ARG A 365 -29.42 61.96 -53.28
CA ARG A 365 -29.03 60.59 -53.68
C ARG A 365 -27.75 60.11 -53.00
N ARG A 366 -26.73 60.98 -52.85
CA ARG A 366 -25.50 60.63 -52.11
C ARG A 366 -25.77 60.39 -50.62
N ARG A 367 -26.65 61.19 -50.01
CA ARG A 367 -27.07 61.02 -48.61
C ARG A 367 -27.85 59.72 -48.42
N ALA A 368 -28.78 59.41 -49.33
CA ALA A 368 -29.53 58.15 -49.33
C ALA A 368 -28.63 56.93 -49.52
N ALA A 369 -27.70 56.98 -50.50
CA ALA A 369 -26.72 55.92 -50.72
C ALA A 369 -25.77 55.73 -49.52
N TYR A 370 -25.36 56.82 -48.87
CA TYR A 370 -24.57 56.77 -47.65
C TYR A 370 -25.35 56.14 -46.49
N ALA A 371 -26.61 56.53 -46.30
CA ALA A 371 -27.49 55.94 -45.29
C ALA A 371 -27.71 54.44 -45.53
N ALA A 372 -27.91 54.03 -46.80
CA ALA A 372 -28.02 52.63 -47.17
C ALA A 372 -26.74 51.83 -46.86
N ARG A 373 -25.55 52.36 -47.19
CA ARG A 373 -24.26 51.74 -46.84
C ARG A 373 -24.05 51.61 -45.32
N ARG A 374 -24.51 52.59 -44.54
CA ARG A 374 -24.47 52.53 -43.07
C ARG A 374 -25.36 51.41 -42.53
N ARG A 375 -26.59 51.27 -43.05
CA ARG A 375 -27.50 50.19 -42.65
C ARG A 375 -26.92 48.82 -43.01
N ALA A 376 -26.46 48.66 -44.25
CA ALA A 376 -25.83 47.41 -44.70
C ALA A 376 -24.59 47.04 -43.87
N ARG A 377 -23.75 48.01 -43.50
CA ARG A 377 -22.62 47.77 -42.58
C ARG A 377 -23.08 47.39 -41.18
N ALA A 378 -24.12 48.04 -40.65
CA ALA A 378 -24.67 47.71 -39.33
C ALA A 378 -25.24 46.28 -39.31
N GLU A 379 -25.96 45.89 -40.35
CA GLU A 379 -26.48 44.54 -40.55
C GLU A 379 -25.34 43.50 -40.68
N ALA A 380 -24.30 43.81 -41.48
CA ALA A 380 -23.13 42.94 -41.61
C ALA A 380 -22.40 42.75 -40.26
N LEU A 381 -22.24 43.82 -39.47
CA LEU A 381 -21.63 43.71 -38.14
C LEU A 381 -22.50 42.90 -37.17
N ALA A 382 -23.83 43.04 -37.24
CA ALA A 382 -24.74 42.24 -36.42
C ALA A 382 -24.63 40.75 -36.74
N GLN A 383 -24.58 40.39 -38.02
CA GLN A 383 -24.38 38.99 -38.45
C GLN A 383 -23.00 38.45 -38.06
N ILE A 384 -21.94 39.25 -38.17
CA ILE A 384 -20.61 38.87 -37.70
C ILE A 384 -20.62 38.61 -36.20
N ASN A 385 -21.25 39.47 -35.40
CA ASN A 385 -21.33 39.25 -33.96
C ASN A 385 -22.10 37.96 -33.65
N GLN A 386 -23.20 37.66 -34.36
CA GLN A 386 -23.93 36.41 -34.21
C GLN A 386 -23.07 35.18 -34.58
N ALA A 387 -22.32 35.24 -35.68
CA ALA A 387 -21.44 34.16 -36.10
C ALA A 387 -20.28 33.94 -35.12
N VAL A 388 -19.69 35.03 -34.61
CA VAL A 388 -18.65 34.98 -33.56
C VAL A 388 -19.20 34.36 -32.28
N GLU A 389 -20.43 34.68 -31.89
CA GLU A 389 -21.06 34.11 -30.69
C GLU A 389 -21.36 32.61 -30.85
N GLN A 390 -21.84 32.19 -32.02
CA GLN A 390 -22.03 30.76 -32.33
C GLN A 390 -20.70 30.01 -32.29
N TYR A 391 -19.66 30.55 -32.93
CA TYR A 391 -18.33 29.95 -32.93
C TYR A 391 -17.72 29.89 -31.53
N ARG A 392 -17.92 30.94 -30.73
CA ARG A 392 -17.54 30.96 -29.31
C ARG A 392 -18.22 29.83 -28.53
N SER A 393 -19.54 29.67 -28.68
CA SER A 393 -20.28 28.61 -27.97
C SER A 393 -19.81 27.21 -28.34
N GLN A 394 -19.44 26.98 -29.62
CA GLN A 394 -18.86 25.72 -30.07
C GLN A 394 -17.51 25.47 -29.40
N LEU A 395 -16.59 26.44 -29.47
CA LEU A 395 -15.28 26.34 -28.83
C LEU A 395 -15.36 26.15 -27.31
N GLU A 396 -16.28 26.84 -26.64
CA GLU A 396 -16.52 26.68 -25.21
C GLU A 396 -17.00 25.26 -24.88
N SER A 397 -17.89 24.69 -25.70
CA SER A 397 -18.37 23.31 -25.51
C SER A 397 -17.26 22.27 -25.72
N GLU A 398 -16.41 22.46 -26.73
CA GLU A 398 -15.26 21.58 -26.99
C GLU A 398 -14.24 21.65 -25.86
N TYR A 399 -13.94 22.86 -25.38
CA TYR A 399 -13.04 23.07 -24.26
C TYR A 399 -13.57 22.48 -22.96
N GLU A 400 -14.86 22.61 -22.66
CA GLU A 400 -15.46 21.99 -21.47
C GLU A 400 -15.39 20.45 -21.55
N ASN A 401 -15.60 19.87 -22.72
CA ASN A 401 -15.43 18.42 -22.92
C ASN A 401 -13.96 17.99 -22.75
N GLN A 402 -13.01 18.75 -23.30
CA GLN A 402 -11.58 18.50 -23.12
C GLN A 402 -11.15 18.63 -21.67
N LYS A 403 -11.63 19.66 -20.97
CA LYS A 403 -11.38 19.89 -19.55
C LYS A 403 -11.85 18.72 -18.71
N LYS A 404 -13.10 18.28 -18.89
CA LYS A 404 -13.63 17.12 -18.17
C LYS A 404 -12.83 15.85 -18.46
N ALA A 405 -12.49 15.59 -19.72
CA ALA A 405 -11.68 14.43 -20.09
C ALA A 405 -10.28 14.46 -19.43
N LEU A 406 -9.68 15.65 -19.34
CA LEU A 406 -8.37 15.84 -18.72
C LEU A 406 -8.43 15.68 -17.19
N GLU A 407 -9.44 16.27 -16.54
CA GLU A 407 -9.73 16.11 -15.12
C GLU A 407 -9.96 14.63 -14.77
N GLU A 408 -10.82 13.93 -15.53
CA GLU A 408 -11.09 12.50 -15.33
C GLU A 408 -9.84 11.64 -15.53
N SER A 409 -9.03 11.92 -16.56
CA SER A 409 -7.79 11.17 -16.81
C SER A 409 -6.78 11.36 -15.68
N THR A 410 -6.62 12.60 -15.18
CA THR A 410 -5.73 12.93 -14.06
C THR A 410 -6.18 12.24 -12.78
N GLN A 411 -7.49 12.28 -12.49
CA GLN A 411 -8.06 11.58 -11.33
C GLN A 411 -7.85 10.06 -11.43
N LYS A 412 -8.06 9.45 -12.60
CA LYS A 412 -7.79 8.02 -12.83
C LYS A 412 -6.33 7.67 -12.57
N GLN A 413 -5.40 8.50 -13.07
CA GLN A 413 -3.97 8.28 -12.87
C GLN A 413 -3.55 8.41 -11.39
N ILE A 414 -4.13 9.34 -10.64
CA ILE A 414 -3.90 9.46 -9.18
C ILE A 414 -4.48 8.24 -8.46
N GLN A 415 -5.69 7.82 -8.82
CA GLN A 415 -6.33 6.64 -8.25
C GLN A 415 -5.50 5.37 -8.49
N GLU A 416 -4.93 5.22 -9.68
CA GLU A 416 -4.04 4.11 -10.02
C GLU A 416 -2.79 4.06 -9.13
N LEU A 417 -2.20 5.20 -8.77
CA LEU A 417 -1.06 5.23 -7.83
C LEU A 417 -1.42 4.66 -6.46
N TRP A 418 -2.59 5.04 -5.94
CA TRP A 418 -3.10 4.53 -4.67
C TRP A 418 -3.44 3.04 -4.74
N ASP A 419 -4.05 2.59 -5.84
CA ASP A 419 -4.37 1.18 -6.06
C ASP A 419 -3.12 0.33 -6.23
N ASN A 420 -2.05 0.87 -6.83
CA ASN A 420 -0.74 0.21 -6.90
C ASN A 420 -0.12 0.00 -5.53
N LEU A 421 -0.10 1.05 -4.69
CA LEU A 421 0.38 0.94 -3.31
C LEU A 421 -0.43 -0.10 -2.53
N LYS A 422 -1.76 -0.04 -2.65
CA LYS A 422 -2.65 -1.00 -2.00
C LYS A 422 -2.37 -2.44 -2.44
N ARG A 423 -2.24 -2.68 -3.75
CA ARG A 423 -1.94 -4.01 -4.30
C ARG A 423 -0.64 -4.57 -3.74
N GLU A 424 0.42 -3.77 -3.72
CA GLU A 424 1.72 -4.21 -3.19
C GLU A 424 1.64 -4.52 -1.69
N LEU A 425 0.97 -3.67 -0.90
CA LEU A 425 0.80 -3.92 0.53
C LEU A 425 -0.03 -5.17 0.80
N VAL A 426 -1.10 -5.39 0.03
CA VAL A 426 -1.94 -6.61 0.12
C VAL A 426 -1.15 -7.85 -0.26
N GLU A 427 -0.34 -7.81 -1.32
CA GLU A 427 0.50 -8.93 -1.73
C GLU A 427 1.51 -9.31 -0.64
N LYS A 428 2.22 -8.32 -0.09
CA LYS A 428 3.15 -8.53 1.04
C LYS A 428 2.43 -9.07 2.27
N ALA A 429 1.23 -8.55 2.55
CA ALA A 429 0.40 -9.01 3.65
C ALA A 429 -0.01 -10.47 3.49
N GLN A 430 -0.49 -10.86 2.30
CA GLN A 430 -0.88 -12.24 1.98
C GLN A 430 0.31 -13.20 2.04
N GLN A 431 1.46 -12.80 1.49
CA GLN A 431 2.68 -13.59 1.58
C GLN A 431 3.04 -13.86 3.05
N ARG A 432 2.95 -12.83 3.90
CA ARG A 432 3.24 -12.98 5.33
C ARG A 432 2.22 -13.87 6.04
N GLU A 433 0.94 -13.72 5.75
CA GLU A 433 -0.11 -14.59 6.31
C GLU A 433 0.11 -16.05 5.93
N GLN A 434 0.47 -16.33 4.67
CA GLN A 434 0.82 -17.68 4.22
C GLN A 434 2.06 -18.21 4.95
N GLU A 435 3.08 -17.38 5.17
CA GLU A 435 4.25 -17.76 5.97
C GLU A 435 3.85 -18.11 7.41
N LEU A 436 3.03 -17.29 8.07
CA LEU A 436 2.55 -17.54 9.43
C LEU A 436 1.68 -18.82 9.50
N GLN A 437 0.80 -19.03 8.53
CA GLN A 437 -0.01 -20.26 8.45
C GLN A 437 0.88 -21.50 8.28
N SER A 438 1.89 -21.45 7.41
CA SER A 438 2.84 -22.57 7.24
C SER A 438 3.68 -22.86 8.48
N ILE A 439 3.88 -21.87 9.35
CA ILE A 439 4.51 -22.04 10.67
C ILE A 439 3.55 -22.72 11.64
N LEU A 440 2.27 -22.32 11.64
CA LEU A 440 1.23 -22.92 12.47
C LEU A 440 0.90 -24.36 12.07
N GLU A 441 1.02 -24.70 10.79
CA GLU A 441 0.81 -26.06 10.28
C GLU A 441 2.03 -26.97 10.49
N GLY A 442 3.13 -26.45 11.04
CA GLY A 442 4.31 -27.23 11.38
C GLY A 442 5.22 -27.59 10.20
N GLU A 443 4.87 -27.22 8.96
CA GLU A 443 5.65 -27.57 7.77
C GLU A 443 6.97 -26.79 7.67
N LYS A 444 7.02 -25.52 8.12
CA LYS A 444 8.20 -24.65 7.98
C LYS A 444 8.87 -24.20 9.28
N GLY A 445 8.30 -24.51 10.44
CA GLY A 445 8.82 -24.07 11.76
C GLY A 445 10.28 -24.46 12.01
N LEU A 446 10.72 -25.60 11.47
CA LEU A 446 12.08 -26.15 11.64
C LEU A 446 13.18 -25.40 10.84
N ALA A 447 12.82 -24.66 9.79
CA ALA A 447 13.78 -23.88 9.01
C ALA A 447 14.03 -22.49 9.62
N TRP A 448 12.99 -21.90 10.21
CA TRP A 448 13.01 -20.50 10.68
C TRP A 448 13.94 -20.29 11.89
N ASN A 449 13.93 -21.21 12.87
CA ASN A 449 14.82 -21.15 14.05
C ASN A 449 16.32 -21.28 13.69
N ARG A 450 16.65 -21.87 12.54
CA ARG A 450 18.03 -21.97 12.04
C ARG A 450 18.46 -20.71 11.28
N GLY A 451 17.55 -20.06 10.57
CA GLY A 451 17.82 -18.81 9.84
C GLY A 451 18.17 -17.63 10.75
N TRP A 452 17.49 -17.50 11.89
CA TRP A 452 17.70 -16.42 12.87
C TRP A 452 19.13 -16.32 13.42
N ARG A 453 19.91 -17.41 13.41
CA ARG A 453 21.32 -17.40 13.87
C ARG A 453 22.33 -17.01 12.79
N ARG A 454 21.98 -17.07 11.50
CA ARG A 454 22.93 -16.80 10.41
C ARG A 454 22.80 -15.42 9.78
N THR A 455 21.60 -14.82 9.76
CA THR A 455 21.38 -13.56 9.03
C THR A 455 21.71 -12.29 9.81
N SER A 456 21.96 -12.35 11.13
CA SER A 456 22.32 -11.17 11.94
C SER A 456 23.78 -10.71 11.77
N ARG A 457 24.54 -11.27 10.83
CA ARG A 457 25.93 -10.85 10.53
C ARG A 457 26.15 -10.33 9.11
N GLU A 458 25.13 -10.27 8.26
CA GLU A 458 25.27 -9.60 6.96
C GLU A 458 24.72 -8.18 7.04
N PRO A 459 25.57 -7.14 6.91
CA PRO A 459 25.09 -5.78 6.79
C PRO A 459 24.23 -5.68 5.54
N SER A 460 23.03 -5.13 5.71
CA SER A 460 22.05 -4.86 4.67
C SER A 460 22.71 -4.28 3.43
N ARG A 461 22.80 -5.07 2.35
CA ARG A 461 22.97 -4.53 1.00
C ARG A 461 21.72 -3.73 0.68
N SER A 462 21.82 -2.42 0.85
CA SER A 462 20.88 -1.43 0.35
C SER A 462 20.62 -1.70 -1.15
N PHE A 463 19.39 -2.12 -1.46
CA PHE A 463 18.86 -2.05 -2.82
C PHE A 463 18.75 -0.58 -3.19
N PHE A 464 19.72 -0.08 -3.96
CA PHE A 464 19.58 1.18 -4.67
C PHE A 464 18.46 1.02 -5.71
N VAL A 465 17.41 1.80 -5.54
CA VAL A 465 16.41 2.05 -6.58
C VAL A 465 17.10 2.86 -7.67
N PHE A 466 17.11 2.33 -8.89
CA PHE A 466 17.42 3.12 -10.09
C PHE A 466 16.34 4.18 -10.24
N ALA A 467 16.73 5.45 -10.10
CA ALA A 467 15.97 6.57 -10.64
C ALA A 467 16.17 6.57 -12.16
N GLY A 468 15.06 6.52 -12.90
CA GLY A 468 14.96 6.76 -14.33
C GLY A 468 13.83 7.74 -14.57
#